data_AF-W0L3Y4-F1
#
_entry.id   AF-W0L3Y4-F1
#
_cell.length_a   1.000
_cell.length_b   1.000
_cell.length_c   1.000
_cell.angle_alpha   90.00
_cell.angle_beta   90.00
_cell.angle_gamma   90.00
#
_symmetry.space_group_name_H-M   'P 1'
#
loop_
_entity.id
_entity.type
_entity.pdbx_description
1 polymer ?
#
loop_
_entity_poly.entity_id
_entity_poly.type
_entity_poly.pdbx_seq_one_letter_code
_entity_poly.pdbx_strand_id
1 'polypeptide(L)'
;MSSPARKHFESVMAQRRGDTETYSRQAETAYEQQLFRLENDKRQLKKIESVQAKIELKKKLLPAYDGWLEGVLQADSGQADEIVTTCMIWHIDAGNYGTALPLAEYVIRHHIPLPDHYERGAACLIVDEIADAALSHFKIGDTTSAPVSLDILLRVEQLTDGIDMPDGARSKLYKAIGLTLRDKTETPDLAAALSWLQHAMAINANIGVVKDVQNLIRAISKAAPGSEGGDDGTNQAGENGTTAPSESAVKGGEQQPTPTPAKSPKPKKPAAGKKTAASGKKA
;
A
#
# COMPACT_ATOMS: atom_id res chain seq x y z
N MET A 1 18.91 20.57 1.33
CA MET A 1 19.46 19.76 2.45
C MET A 1 19.56 20.63 3.69
N SER A 2 19.12 20.14 4.85
CA SER A 2 19.36 20.75 6.16
C SER A 2 20.85 20.64 6.53
N SER A 3 21.39 21.65 7.22
CA SER A 3 22.79 21.61 7.68
C SER A 3 22.98 20.52 8.75
N PRO A 4 24.19 19.95 8.90
CA PRO A 4 24.45 18.93 9.92
C PRO A 4 24.09 19.38 11.35
N ALA A 5 24.40 20.64 11.68
CA ALA A 5 24.05 21.22 12.98
C ALA A 5 22.53 21.27 13.20
N ARG A 6 21.75 21.58 12.16
CA ARG A 6 20.29 21.59 12.22
C ARG A 6 19.74 20.18 12.41
N LYS A 7 20.25 19.19 11.65
CA LYS A 7 19.83 17.78 11.81
C LYS A 7 20.10 17.27 13.22
N HIS A 8 21.30 17.55 13.74
CA HIS A 8 21.66 17.18 15.11
C HIS A 8 20.74 17.86 16.15
N PHE A 9 20.47 19.16 16.00
CA PHE A 9 19.54 19.87 16.88
C PHE A 9 18.14 19.24 16.85
N GLU A 10 17.59 18.97 15.65
CA GLU A 10 16.28 18.34 15.48
C GLU A 10 16.25 16.94 16.15
N SER A 11 17.32 16.14 16.00
CA SER A 11 17.46 14.83 16.65
C SER A 11 17.47 14.93 18.17
N VAL A 12 18.28 15.84 18.74
CA VAL A 12 18.35 16.03 20.20
C VAL A 12 17.01 16.51 20.77
N MET A 13 16.30 17.40 20.05
CA MET A 13 14.98 17.86 20.51
C MET A 13 13.93 16.75 20.45
N ALA A 14 13.95 15.91 19.41
CA ALA A 14 13.08 14.74 19.32
C ALA A 14 13.34 13.75 20.46
N GLN A 15 14.61 13.49 20.80
CA GLN A 15 14.98 12.64 21.94
C GLN A 15 14.44 13.18 23.25
N ARG A 16 14.63 14.48 23.51
CA ARG A 16 14.12 15.15 24.71
C ARG A 16 12.60 15.16 24.81
N ARG A 17 11.88 15.09 23.68
CA ARG A 17 10.41 14.96 23.69
C ARG A 17 9.98 13.55 24.07
N GLY A 18 10.73 12.53 23.65
CA GLY A 18 10.47 11.13 24.01
C GLY A 18 10.76 10.82 25.48
N ASP A 19 11.55 11.66 26.16
CA ASP A 19 11.79 11.55 27.59
C ASP A 19 10.53 11.96 28.38
N THR A 20 9.80 10.97 28.87
CA THR A 20 8.57 11.18 29.66
C THR A 20 8.83 11.58 31.11
N GLU A 21 10.08 11.43 31.60
CA GLU A 21 10.45 11.81 32.97
C GLU A 21 10.74 13.32 33.06
N THR A 22 11.26 13.91 31.99
CA THR A 22 11.66 15.32 31.96
C THR A 22 10.90 16.12 30.91
N TYR A 23 9.92 16.92 31.34
CA TYR A 23 9.24 17.85 30.44
C TYR A 23 10.19 18.95 29.93
N SER A 24 10.33 19.04 28.60
CA SER A 24 11.14 20.05 27.93
C SER A 24 10.29 20.98 27.07
N ARG A 25 10.05 22.21 27.55
CA ARG A 25 9.36 23.26 26.76
C ARG A 25 10.04 23.50 25.40
N GLN A 26 11.37 23.44 25.35
CA GLN A 26 12.10 23.62 24.09
C GLN A 26 11.83 22.49 23.10
N ALA A 27 11.69 21.25 23.59
CA ALA A 27 11.38 20.10 22.76
C ALA A 27 9.96 20.17 22.20
N GLU A 28 8.98 20.59 23.01
CA GLU A 28 7.60 20.82 22.55
C GLU A 28 7.53 21.92 21.49
N THR A 29 8.21 23.06 21.71
CA THR A 29 8.28 24.12 20.68
C THR A 29 8.93 23.62 19.39
N ALA A 30 9.96 22.76 19.47
CA ALA A 30 10.57 22.17 18.28
C ALA A 30 9.61 21.22 17.55
N TYR A 31 8.82 20.44 18.28
CA TYR A 31 7.78 19.57 17.72
C TYR A 31 6.68 20.38 17.01
N GLU A 32 6.17 21.44 17.65
CA GLU A 32 5.19 22.35 17.05
C GLU A 32 5.69 22.96 15.74
N GLN A 33 6.98 23.31 15.65
CA GLN A 33 7.59 23.80 14.41
C GLN A 33 7.63 22.74 13.31
N GLN A 34 7.91 21.48 13.66
CA GLN A 34 7.88 20.38 12.70
C GLN A 34 6.44 20.07 12.24
N LEU A 35 5.46 20.10 13.14
CA LEU A 35 4.05 19.97 12.78
C LEU A 35 3.59 21.10 11.85
N PHE A 36 3.96 22.34 12.14
CA PHE A 36 3.64 23.48 11.27
C PHE A 36 4.22 23.30 9.86
N ARG A 37 5.46 22.81 9.75
CA ARG A 37 6.05 22.45 8.46
C ARG A 37 5.25 21.35 7.78
N LEU A 38 4.98 20.26 8.48
CA LEU A 38 4.26 19.10 7.93
C LEU A 38 2.91 19.52 7.36
N GLU A 39 2.19 20.39 8.06
CA GLU A 39 0.89 20.91 7.62
C GLU A 39 1.03 21.78 6.35
N ASN A 40 2.09 22.58 6.24
CA ASN A 40 2.39 23.31 5.02
C ASN A 40 2.69 22.39 3.83
N ASP A 41 3.48 21.36 4.06
CA ASP A 41 3.87 20.38 3.05
C ASP A 41 2.65 19.54 2.59
N LYS A 42 1.77 19.14 3.53
CA LYS A 42 0.47 18.52 3.23
C LYS A 42 -0.40 19.42 2.33
N ARG A 43 -0.46 20.72 2.61
CA ARG A 43 -1.17 21.68 1.74
C ARG A 43 -0.56 21.81 0.35
N GLN A 44 0.77 21.74 0.22
CA GLN A 44 1.43 21.74 -1.08
C GLN A 44 1.08 20.48 -1.88
N LEU A 45 1.17 19.30 -1.26
CA LEU A 45 0.80 18.02 -1.89
C LEU A 45 -0.66 18.01 -2.34
N LYS A 46 -1.58 18.59 -1.56
CA LYS A 46 -3.01 18.67 -1.89
C LYS A 46 -3.31 19.48 -3.16
N LYS A 47 -2.43 20.42 -3.55
CA LYS A 47 -2.59 21.23 -4.78
C LYS A 47 -2.17 20.50 -6.05
N ILE A 48 -1.54 19.33 -5.92
CA ILE A 48 -1.09 18.52 -7.03
C ILE A 48 -2.13 17.42 -7.27
N GLU A 49 -2.49 17.17 -8.53
CA GLU A 49 -3.40 16.07 -8.87
C GLU A 49 -2.62 14.79 -9.21
N SER A 50 -1.52 14.91 -9.98
CA SER A 50 -0.71 13.78 -10.42
C SER A 50 -0.05 13.04 -9.25
N VAL A 51 -0.29 11.73 -9.18
CA VAL A 51 0.34 10.82 -8.20
C VAL A 51 1.86 10.84 -8.34
N GLN A 52 2.39 10.74 -9.57
CA GLN A 52 3.83 10.77 -9.79
C GLN A 52 4.45 12.10 -9.35
N ALA A 53 3.79 13.23 -9.63
CA ALA A 53 4.27 14.54 -9.19
C ALA A 53 4.25 14.69 -7.66
N LYS A 54 3.27 14.07 -6.96
CA LYS A 54 3.27 13.99 -5.49
C LYS A 54 4.43 13.16 -4.97
N ILE A 55 4.71 12.00 -5.58
CA ILE A 55 5.84 11.14 -5.21
C ILE A 55 7.16 11.92 -5.33
N GLU A 56 7.36 12.61 -6.45
CA GLU A 56 8.57 13.43 -6.65
C GLU A 56 8.66 14.61 -5.69
N LEU A 57 7.55 15.21 -5.28
CA LEU A 57 7.55 16.23 -4.24
C LEU A 57 7.87 15.63 -2.86
N LYS A 58 7.30 14.49 -2.49
CA LYS A 58 7.60 13.79 -1.22
C LYS A 58 9.10 13.51 -1.11
N LYS A 59 9.74 12.97 -2.15
CA LYS A 59 11.20 12.75 -2.21
C LYS A 59 12.01 14.00 -1.91
N LYS A 60 11.55 15.19 -2.35
CA LYS A 60 12.22 16.47 -2.10
C LYS A 60 12.02 16.99 -0.68
N LEU A 61 10.87 16.69 -0.06
CA LEU A 61 10.50 17.16 1.27
C LEU A 61 11.08 16.29 2.39
N LEU A 62 11.09 14.97 2.22
CA LEU A 62 11.50 13.98 3.23
C LEU A 62 12.87 14.28 3.90
N PRO A 63 13.94 14.69 3.17
CA PRO A 63 15.24 14.99 3.80
C PRO A 63 15.21 16.08 4.88
N ALA A 64 14.14 16.88 4.91
CA ALA A 64 13.94 17.93 5.90
C ALA A 64 13.48 17.38 7.26
N TYR A 65 13.05 16.12 7.33
CA TYR A 65 12.55 15.44 8.52
C TYR A 65 13.56 14.43 9.11
N ASP A 66 14.60 14.05 8.36
CA ASP A 66 15.59 13.03 8.77
C ASP A 66 16.07 13.20 10.21
N GLY A 67 16.45 14.42 10.60
CA GLY A 67 16.98 14.69 11.94
C GLY A 67 15.94 14.40 13.03
N TRP A 68 14.69 14.80 12.82
CA TRP A 68 13.60 14.50 13.77
C TRP A 68 13.35 12.99 13.87
N LEU A 69 13.22 12.32 12.71
CA LEU A 69 12.95 10.88 12.63
C LEU A 69 14.05 10.05 13.30
N GLU A 70 15.32 10.40 13.05
CA GLU A 70 16.46 9.77 13.70
C GLU A 70 16.40 9.93 15.22
N GLY A 71 16.09 11.13 15.71
CA GLY A 71 15.97 11.38 17.15
C GLY A 71 14.82 10.61 17.80
N VAL A 72 13.66 10.49 17.15
CA VAL A 72 12.55 9.69 17.68
C VAL A 72 12.94 8.20 17.75
N LEU A 73 13.55 7.66 16.69
CA LEU A 73 13.99 6.27 16.68
C LEU A 73 15.08 6.00 17.72
N GLN A 74 16.00 6.95 17.96
CA GLN A 74 17.02 6.82 19.01
C GLN A 74 16.42 6.88 20.42
N ALA A 75 15.36 7.66 20.62
CA ALA A 75 14.68 7.75 21.91
C ALA A 75 13.89 6.47 22.24
N ASP A 76 13.36 5.80 21.21
CA ASP A 76 12.55 4.59 21.29
C ASP A 76 11.41 4.62 22.34
N SER A 77 10.87 5.81 22.61
CA SER A 77 9.94 6.06 23.72
C SER A 77 8.53 5.49 23.55
N GLY A 78 8.14 5.15 22.32
CA GLY A 78 6.75 4.83 21.97
C GLY A 78 5.80 6.03 21.97
N GLN A 79 6.30 7.25 22.19
CA GLN A 79 5.49 8.46 22.19
C GLN A 79 4.83 8.67 20.82
N ALA A 80 3.54 8.95 20.83
CA ALA A 80 2.79 9.25 19.62
C ALA A 80 3.36 10.49 18.92
N ASP A 81 3.61 10.34 17.62
CA ASP A 81 4.23 11.36 16.79
C ASP A 81 3.65 11.30 15.36
N GLU A 82 2.95 12.36 14.98
CA GLU A 82 2.31 12.47 13.66
C GLU A 82 3.35 12.60 12.52
N ILE A 83 4.52 13.16 12.82
CA ILE A 83 5.62 13.30 11.85
C ILE A 83 6.14 11.92 11.51
N VAL A 84 6.36 11.06 12.51
CA VAL A 84 6.82 9.67 12.29
C VAL A 84 5.85 8.90 11.41
N THR A 85 4.57 8.86 11.78
CA THR A 85 3.56 8.08 11.03
C THR A 85 3.35 8.64 9.62
N THR A 86 3.31 9.97 9.45
CA THR A 86 3.15 10.58 8.13
C THR A 86 4.39 10.36 7.25
N CYS A 87 5.60 10.58 7.79
CA CYS A 87 6.83 10.41 7.02
C CYS A 87 7.08 8.95 6.67
N MET A 88 6.74 8.00 7.54
CA MET A 88 6.79 6.56 7.23
C MET A 88 6.01 6.26 5.95
N ILE A 89 4.76 6.71 5.88
CA ILE A 89 3.89 6.50 4.71
C ILE A 89 4.48 7.20 3.47
N TRP A 90 4.96 8.44 3.62
CA TRP A 90 5.59 9.16 2.51
C TRP A 90 6.88 8.49 2.02
N HIS A 91 7.65 7.85 2.89
CA HIS A 91 8.80 7.05 2.49
C HIS A 91 8.38 5.81 1.70
N ILE A 92 7.30 5.13 2.09
CA ILE A 92 6.72 4.02 1.33
C ILE A 92 6.26 4.50 -0.06
N ASP A 93 5.48 5.57 -0.11
CA ASP A 93 5.03 6.20 -1.37
C ASP A 93 6.20 6.57 -2.31
N ALA A 94 7.32 7.00 -1.73
CA ALA A 94 8.52 7.40 -2.45
C ALA A 94 9.39 6.22 -2.90
N GLY A 95 9.09 5.00 -2.49
CA GLY A 95 9.92 3.81 -2.70
C GLY A 95 11.18 3.78 -1.81
N ASN A 96 11.25 4.61 -0.77
CA ASN A 96 12.38 4.72 0.15
C ASN A 96 12.27 3.68 1.28
N TYR A 97 12.14 2.39 0.92
CA TYR A 97 11.82 1.33 1.87
C TYR A 97 12.86 1.15 2.98
N GLY A 98 14.14 1.38 2.68
CA GLY A 98 15.22 1.28 3.68
C GLY A 98 15.05 2.25 4.87
N THR A 99 14.44 3.42 4.65
CA THR A 99 14.09 4.35 5.73
C THR A 99 12.69 4.10 6.28
N ALA A 100 11.76 3.64 5.44
CA ALA A 100 10.40 3.35 5.87
C ALA A 100 10.31 2.19 6.88
N LEU A 101 11.05 1.10 6.66
CA LEU A 101 10.91 -0.12 7.47
C LEU A 101 11.33 0.05 8.93
N PRO A 102 12.41 0.77 9.29
CA PRO A 102 12.70 1.10 10.68
C PRO A 102 11.58 1.91 11.36
N LEU A 103 10.96 2.84 10.64
CA LEU A 103 9.81 3.60 11.16
C LEU A 103 8.58 2.71 11.33
N ALA A 104 8.32 1.83 10.37
CA ALA A 104 7.25 0.83 10.44
C ALA A 104 7.41 -0.11 11.63
N GLU A 105 8.63 -0.59 11.88
CA GLU A 105 8.96 -1.43 13.02
C GLU A 105 8.70 -0.71 14.35
N TYR A 106 9.11 0.55 14.45
CA TYR A 106 8.81 1.39 15.61
C TYR A 106 7.30 1.58 15.81
N VAL A 107 6.56 1.96 14.76
CA VAL A 107 5.11 2.20 14.82
C VAL A 107 4.34 0.94 15.20
N ILE A 108 4.69 -0.22 14.63
CA ILE A 108 4.02 -1.49 14.93
C ILE A 108 4.32 -1.95 16.36
N ARG A 109 5.59 -1.95 16.77
CA ARG A 109 6.03 -2.44 18.09
C ARG A 109 5.46 -1.62 19.24
N HIS A 110 5.34 -0.30 19.07
CA HIS A 110 4.77 0.60 20.09
C HIS A 110 3.27 0.86 19.92
N HIS A 111 2.61 0.19 18.96
CA HIS A 111 1.19 0.38 18.66
C HIS A 111 0.78 1.84 18.43
N ILE A 112 1.65 2.61 17.75
CA ILE A 112 1.40 4.03 17.50
C ILE A 112 0.23 4.16 16.52
N PRO A 113 -0.82 4.92 16.86
CA PRO A 113 -1.98 5.07 16.00
C PRO A 113 -1.61 5.82 14.72
N LEU A 114 -2.14 5.33 13.60
CA LEU A 114 -2.11 6.09 12.35
C LEU A 114 -3.10 7.26 12.40
N PRO A 115 -2.92 8.29 11.57
CA PRO A 115 -3.91 9.36 11.43
C PRO A 115 -5.32 8.85 11.07
N ASP A 116 -6.36 9.50 11.59
CA ASP A 116 -7.78 9.07 11.52
C ASP A 116 -8.36 8.78 10.13
N HIS A 117 -7.71 9.25 9.05
CA HIS A 117 -8.14 8.97 7.68
C HIS A 117 -7.72 7.59 7.17
N TYR A 118 -6.89 6.87 7.94
CA TYR A 118 -6.55 5.48 7.67
C TYR A 118 -7.48 4.57 8.47
N GLU A 119 -8.29 3.79 7.75
CA GLU A 119 -9.27 2.86 8.35
C GLU A 119 -8.64 1.54 8.84
N ARG A 120 -7.38 1.27 8.48
CA ARG A 120 -6.67 0.01 8.78
C ARG A 120 -5.51 0.24 9.75
N GLY A 121 -5.17 -0.80 10.51
CA GLY A 121 -3.97 -0.79 11.35
C GLY A 121 -2.68 -0.66 10.54
N ALA A 122 -1.62 -0.16 11.18
CA ALA A 122 -0.34 0.13 10.53
C ALA A 122 0.24 -1.05 9.75
N ALA A 123 0.27 -2.24 10.36
CA ALA A 123 0.79 -3.45 9.72
C ALA A 123 0.06 -3.78 8.42
N CYS A 124 -1.28 -3.74 8.41
CA CYS A 124 -2.07 -3.99 7.21
C CYS A 124 -1.78 -2.96 6.11
N LEU A 125 -1.69 -1.67 6.47
CA LEU A 125 -1.37 -0.61 5.51
C LEU A 125 0.00 -0.82 4.88
N ILE A 126 1.02 -1.09 5.69
CA ILE A 126 2.40 -1.31 5.22
C ILE A 126 2.45 -2.50 4.26
N VAL A 127 1.77 -3.60 4.60
CA VAL A 127 1.68 -4.80 3.76
C VAL A 127 1.00 -4.49 2.43
N ASP A 128 -0.17 -3.84 2.45
CA ASP A 128 -0.91 -3.51 1.23
C ASP A 128 -0.10 -2.60 0.30
N GLU A 129 0.46 -1.50 0.81
CA GLU A 129 1.17 -0.52 0.00
C GLU A 129 2.45 -1.10 -0.63
N ILE A 130 3.25 -1.84 0.15
CA ILE A 130 4.51 -2.43 -0.36
C ILE A 130 4.22 -3.61 -1.30
N ALA A 131 3.23 -4.45 -0.99
CA ALA A 131 2.85 -5.54 -1.88
C ALA A 131 2.25 -5.02 -3.19
N ASP A 132 1.39 -4.00 -3.15
CA ASP A 132 0.81 -3.40 -4.36
C ASP A 132 1.89 -2.72 -5.23
N ALA A 133 2.88 -2.06 -4.62
CA ALA A 133 4.04 -1.50 -5.31
C ALA A 133 4.93 -2.58 -5.95
N ALA A 134 5.13 -3.72 -5.29
CA ALA A 134 5.86 -4.84 -5.87
C ALA A 134 5.09 -5.50 -7.03
N LEU A 135 3.78 -5.67 -6.87
CA LEU A 135 2.92 -6.31 -7.86
C LEU A 135 2.69 -5.46 -9.11
N SER A 136 2.86 -4.12 -9.04
CA SER A 136 2.78 -3.27 -10.24
C SER A 136 3.87 -3.62 -11.26
N HIS A 137 5.08 -4.00 -10.80
CA HIS A 137 6.20 -4.37 -11.66
C HIS A 137 5.93 -5.58 -12.56
N PHE A 138 5.03 -6.48 -12.13
CA PHE A 138 4.67 -7.67 -12.92
C PHE A 138 3.49 -7.42 -13.88
N LYS A 139 2.89 -6.22 -13.89
CA LYS A 139 1.81 -5.88 -14.82
C LYS A 139 2.40 -5.61 -16.21
N ILE A 140 1.84 -6.27 -17.22
CA ILE A 140 2.23 -6.08 -18.61
C ILE A 140 2.10 -4.60 -18.99
N GLY A 141 3.18 -4.02 -19.52
CA GLY A 141 3.20 -2.64 -20.00
C GLY A 141 3.62 -1.59 -18.96
N ASP A 142 3.84 -1.96 -17.69
CA ASP A 142 4.46 -1.07 -16.72
C ASP A 142 5.98 -1.24 -16.75
N THR A 143 6.69 -0.27 -17.30
CA THR A 143 8.17 -0.21 -17.31
C THR A 143 8.70 0.89 -16.39
N THR A 144 7.80 1.55 -15.66
CA THR A 144 8.10 2.76 -14.87
C THR A 144 8.27 2.48 -13.39
N SER A 145 7.65 1.41 -12.90
CA SER A 145 7.79 0.95 -11.52
C SER A 145 9.13 0.25 -11.30
N ALA A 146 9.97 0.82 -10.44
CA ALA A 146 11.18 0.14 -9.97
C ALA A 146 10.78 -1.10 -9.14
N PRO A 147 11.46 -2.25 -9.33
CA PRO A 147 11.15 -3.45 -8.57
C PRO A 147 11.43 -3.25 -7.07
N VAL A 148 10.53 -3.74 -6.23
CA VAL A 148 10.77 -3.88 -4.79
C VAL A 148 11.67 -5.10 -4.59
N SER A 149 12.78 -4.95 -3.85
CA SER A 149 13.70 -6.08 -3.65
C SER A 149 13.08 -7.17 -2.78
N LEU A 150 13.52 -8.41 -3.01
CA LEU A 150 13.09 -9.57 -2.22
C LEU A 150 13.35 -9.36 -0.72
N ASP A 151 14.50 -8.78 -0.36
CA ASP A 151 14.86 -8.53 1.04
C ASP A 151 13.86 -7.61 1.75
N ILE A 152 13.34 -6.60 1.05
CA ILE A 152 12.31 -5.70 1.59
C ILE A 152 11.00 -6.46 1.79
N LEU A 153 10.58 -7.30 0.83
CA LEU A 153 9.36 -8.08 0.95
C LEU A 153 9.42 -9.10 2.09
N LEU A 154 10.54 -9.81 2.23
CA LEU A 154 10.76 -10.74 3.33
C LEU A 154 10.83 -10.02 4.68
N ARG A 155 11.42 -8.82 4.74
CA ARG A 155 11.43 -8.02 5.97
C ARG A 155 10.02 -7.56 6.38
N VAL A 156 9.16 -7.20 5.43
CA VAL A 156 7.75 -6.86 5.71
C VAL A 156 6.98 -8.09 6.21
N GLU A 157 7.23 -9.25 5.61
CA GLU A 157 6.62 -10.51 6.05
C GLU A 157 7.00 -10.82 7.50
N GLN A 158 8.31 -10.81 7.82
CA GLN A 158 8.81 -11.01 9.18
C GLN A 158 8.27 -9.98 10.17
N LEU A 159 8.23 -8.70 9.77
CA LEU A 159 7.76 -7.61 10.64
C LEU A 159 6.27 -7.75 10.99
N THR A 160 5.50 -8.41 10.14
CA THR A 160 4.05 -8.56 10.31
C THR A 160 3.62 -9.98 10.59
N ASP A 161 4.57 -10.89 10.88
CA ASP A 161 4.27 -12.26 11.24
C ASP A 161 3.43 -12.31 12.53
N GLY A 162 2.43 -13.19 12.55
CA GLY A 162 1.47 -13.32 13.65
C GLY A 162 0.52 -12.12 13.87
N ILE A 163 0.63 -11.03 13.09
CA ILE A 163 -0.28 -9.88 13.19
C ILE A 163 -1.53 -10.14 12.35
N ASP A 164 -2.70 -10.03 12.99
CA ASP A 164 -4.01 -10.15 12.34
C ASP A 164 -4.21 -9.06 11.27
N MET A 165 -4.67 -9.47 10.09
CA MET A 165 -4.98 -8.60 8.96
C MET A 165 -5.88 -9.33 7.96
N PRO A 166 -6.58 -8.60 7.07
CA PRO A 166 -7.37 -9.22 6.02
C PRO A 166 -6.52 -10.16 5.14
N ASP A 167 -7.06 -11.35 4.84
CA ASP A 167 -6.45 -12.35 3.96
C ASP A 167 -5.99 -11.78 2.61
N GLY A 168 -6.70 -10.78 2.10
CA GLY A 168 -6.34 -10.07 0.89
C GLY A 168 -4.96 -9.39 0.96
N ALA A 169 -4.63 -8.75 2.09
CA ALA A 169 -3.32 -8.11 2.27
C ALA A 169 -2.21 -9.16 2.37
N ARG A 170 -2.42 -10.21 3.19
CA ARG A 170 -1.44 -11.29 3.37
C ARG A 170 -1.15 -12.04 2.07
N SER A 171 -2.20 -12.42 1.33
CA SER A 171 -2.06 -13.14 0.07
C SER A 171 -1.35 -12.33 -1.03
N LYS A 172 -1.54 -11.01 -1.08
CA LYS A 172 -0.77 -10.12 -1.98
C LYS A 172 0.72 -10.13 -1.66
N LEU A 173 1.11 -10.05 -0.39
CA LEU A 173 2.51 -10.08 0.02
C LEU A 173 3.18 -11.40 -0.39
N TYR A 174 2.52 -12.53 -0.12
CA TYR A 174 3.03 -13.85 -0.51
C TYR A 174 3.13 -13.99 -2.04
N LYS A 175 2.15 -13.45 -2.78
CA LYS A 175 2.22 -13.38 -4.24
C LYS A 175 3.43 -12.55 -4.70
N ALA A 176 3.66 -11.38 -4.10
CA ALA A 176 4.78 -10.51 -4.45
C ALA A 176 6.14 -11.19 -4.20
N ILE A 177 6.30 -11.89 -3.07
CA ILE A 177 7.50 -12.66 -2.74
C ILE A 177 7.72 -13.78 -3.78
N GLY A 178 6.69 -14.58 -4.06
CA GLY A 178 6.77 -15.70 -5.00
C GLY A 178 7.10 -15.28 -6.43
N LEU A 179 6.50 -14.20 -6.93
CA LEU A 179 6.81 -13.67 -8.27
C LEU A 179 8.22 -13.07 -8.35
N THR A 180 8.67 -12.37 -7.30
CA THR A 180 10.04 -11.85 -7.23
C THR A 180 11.10 -12.95 -7.22
N LEU A 181 10.84 -14.06 -6.52
CA LEU A 181 11.71 -15.25 -6.52
C LEU A 181 11.76 -15.93 -7.90
N ARG A 182 10.60 -16.04 -8.57
CA ARG A 182 10.50 -16.64 -9.91
C ARG A 182 11.31 -15.86 -10.95
N ASP A 183 11.23 -14.53 -10.92
CA ASP A 183 11.82 -13.66 -11.95
C ASP A 183 13.26 -13.20 -11.61
N LYS A 184 13.85 -13.72 -10.51
CA LYS A 184 15.23 -13.43 -10.13
C LYS A 184 16.20 -13.93 -11.21
N THR A 185 16.97 -13.02 -11.80
CA THR A 185 17.76 -13.27 -13.02
C THR A 185 18.99 -14.14 -12.82
N GLU A 186 19.68 -14.03 -11.68
CA GLU A 186 20.95 -14.72 -11.45
C GLU A 186 20.77 -16.18 -11.00
N THR A 187 19.87 -16.41 -10.05
CA THR A 187 19.59 -17.74 -9.47
C THR A 187 18.12 -17.80 -9.04
N PRO A 188 17.19 -18.12 -9.96
CA PRO A 188 15.78 -18.26 -9.60
C PRO A 188 15.60 -19.51 -8.70
N ASP A 189 15.06 -19.30 -7.51
CA ASP A 189 14.66 -20.39 -6.61
C ASP A 189 13.20 -20.77 -6.89
N LEU A 190 13.01 -21.59 -7.93
CA LEU A 190 11.69 -21.98 -8.41
C LEU A 190 10.89 -22.76 -7.36
N ALA A 191 11.56 -23.52 -6.49
CA ALA A 191 10.91 -24.29 -5.43
C ALA A 191 10.37 -23.36 -4.33
N ALA A 192 11.18 -22.40 -3.88
CA ALA A 192 10.71 -21.38 -2.94
C ALA A 192 9.59 -20.53 -3.56
N ALA A 193 9.73 -20.10 -4.82
CA ALA A 193 8.69 -19.37 -5.54
C ALA A 193 7.36 -20.13 -5.55
N LEU A 194 7.41 -21.44 -5.87
CA LEU A 194 6.23 -22.29 -5.88
C LEU A 194 5.56 -22.36 -4.50
N SER A 195 6.33 -22.56 -3.42
CA SER A 195 5.82 -22.61 -2.05
C SER A 195 5.09 -21.31 -1.67
N TRP A 196 5.70 -20.15 -1.92
CA TRP A 196 5.08 -18.85 -1.64
C TRP A 196 3.79 -18.62 -2.43
N LEU A 197 3.76 -18.96 -3.72
CA LEU A 197 2.55 -18.81 -4.54
C LEU A 197 1.44 -19.78 -4.13
N GLN A 198 1.79 -20.99 -3.68
CA GLN A 198 0.82 -21.93 -3.10
C GLN A 198 0.24 -21.41 -1.80
N HIS A 199 1.05 -20.83 -0.90
CA HIS A 199 0.55 -20.18 0.32
C HIS A 199 -0.38 -19.00 -0.01
N ALA A 200 -0.01 -18.16 -0.98
CA ALA A 200 -0.86 -17.05 -1.42
C ALA A 200 -2.24 -17.55 -1.91
N MET A 201 -2.26 -18.63 -2.70
CA MET A 201 -3.48 -19.24 -3.23
C MET A 201 -4.31 -19.96 -2.16
N ALA A 202 -3.67 -20.57 -1.16
CA ALA A 202 -4.36 -21.21 -0.03
C ALA A 202 -5.13 -20.20 0.83
N ILE A 203 -4.56 -19.00 1.01
CA ILE A 203 -5.22 -17.89 1.71
C ILE A 203 -6.31 -17.25 0.83
N ASN A 204 -6.03 -17.06 -0.46
CA ASN A 204 -6.97 -16.45 -1.39
C ASN A 204 -6.94 -17.15 -2.76
N ALA A 205 -7.92 -18.03 -2.99
CA ALA A 205 -8.02 -18.79 -4.24
C ALA A 205 -8.13 -17.90 -5.50
N ASN A 206 -8.63 -16.67 -5.35
CA ASN A 206 -8.82 -15.71 -6.44
C ASN A 206 -7.63 -14.75 -6.61
N ILE A 207 -6.48 -14.99 -5.97
CA ILE A 207 -5.29 -14.11 -6.05
C ILE A 207 -4.62 -14.12 -7.44
N GLY A 208 -5.04 -15.02 -8.33
CA GLY A 208 -4.67 -15.01 -9.75
C GLY A 208 -3.27 -15.54 -10.04
N VAL A 209 -2.82 -16.58 -9.32
CA VAL A 209 -1.49 -17.22 -9.49
C VAL A 209 -1.56 -18.66 -10.01
N VAL A 210 -2.75 -19.16 -10.37
CA VAL A 210 -2.96 -20.56 -10.77
C VAL A 210 -2.05 -20.98 -11.93
N LYS A 211 -1.94 -20.13 -12.96
CA LYS A 211 -1.07 -20.39 -14.12
C LYS A 211 0.40 -20.35 -13.74
N ASP A 212 0.79 -19.41 -12.88
CA ASP A 212 2.18 -19.28 -12.41
C ASP A 212 2.60 -20.55 -11.64
N VAL A 213 1.75 -21.04 -10.74
CA VAL A 213 1.95 -22.30 -10.01
C VAL A 213 2.07 -23.49 -10.96
N GLN A 214 1.16 -23.64 -11.93
CA GLN A 214 1.22 -24.72 -12.92
C GLN A 214 2.51 -24.68 -13.75
N ASN A 215 2.94 -23.49 -14.17
CA ASN A 215 4.16 -23.32 -14.94
C ASN A 215 5.41 -23.64 -14.11
N LEU A 216 5.47 -23.22 -12.85
CA LEU A 216 6.56 -23.56 -11.93
C LEU A 216 6.67 -25.07 -11.70
N ILE A 217 5.55 -25.77 -11.47
CA ILE A 217 5.55 -27.24 -11.31
C ILE A 217 6.16 -27.92 -12.54
N ARG A 218 5.77 -27.50 -13.75
CA ARG A 218 6.33 -28.05 -15.00
C ARG A 218 7.82 -27.73 -15.15
N ALA A 219 8.23 -26.50 -14.85
CA ALA A 219 9.62 -26.08 -14.95
C ALA A 219 10.53 -26.86 -13.99
N ILE A 220 10.10 -27.05 -12.74
CA ILE A 220 10.81 -27.85 -11.74
C ILE A 220 10.90 -29.32 -12.18
N SER A 221 9.80 -29.89 -12.68
CA SER A 221 9.77 -31.28 -13.16
C SER A 221 10.72 -31.50 -14.33
N LYS A 222 10.81 -30.54 -15.26
CA LYS A 222 11.73 -30.58 -16.41
C LYS A 222 13.20 -30.42 -16.00
N ALA A 223 13.46 -29.69 -14.93
CA ALA A 223 14.81 -29.48 -14.41
C ALA A 223 15.34 -30.66 -13.57
N ALA A 224 14.48 -31.60 -13.16
CA ALA A 224 14.88 -32.78 -12.43
C ALA A 224 15.62 -33.77 -13.37
N PRO A 225 16.81 -34.28 -12.99
CA PRO A 225 17.54 -35.24 -13.82
C PRO A 225 16.73 -36.55 -13.95
N GLY A 226 16.20 -36.80 -15.15
CA GLY A 226 15.43 -38.00 -15.49
C GLY A 226 14.14 -37.80 -16.31
N SER A 227 13.75 -36.57 -16.67
CA SER A 227 12.51 -36.31 -17.42
C SER A 227 12.65 -36.36 -18.96
N GLU A 228 13.37 -37.33 -19.51
CA GLU A 228 13.20 -37.69 -20.92
C GLU A 228 12.09 -38.74 -21.03
N GLY A 229 10.90 -38.34 -21.48
CA GLY A 229 9.87 -39.29 -21.88
C GLY A 229 8.43 -38.77 -21.83
N GLY A 230 7.90 -38.42 -23.01
CA GLY A 230 6.47 -38.56 -23.32
C GLY A 230 5.63 -37.29 -23.34
N ASP A 231 5.59 -36.62 -24.50
CA ASP A 231 4.37 -35.91 -24.93
C ASP A 231 4.14 -36.22 -26.41
N ASP A 232 3.46 -37.35 -26.67
CA ASP A 232 2.69 -37.56 -27.89
C ASP A 232 1.22 -37.33 -27.52
N GLY A 233 0.77 -36.12 -27.81
CA GLY A 233 -0.58 -35.63 -27.56
C GLY A 233 -1.08 -34.88 -28.79
N THR A 234 -1.12 -35.59 -29.92
CA THR A 234 -1.75 -35.15 -31.17
C THR A 234 -3.17 -34.66 -30.91
N ASN A 235 -3.42 -33.34 -31.02
CA ASN A 235 -4.77 -32.79 -31.05
C ASN A 235 -5.10 -32.39 -32.49
N GLN A 236 -5.73 -33.32 -33.24
CA GLN A 236 -6.32 -33.01 -34.53
C GLN A 236 -7.68 -32.32 -34.34
N ALA A 237 -7.81 -31.20 -35.03
CA ALA A 237 -9.02 -30.45 -35.24
C ALA A 237 -10.08 -31.25 -36.01
N GLY A 238 -11.35 -31.02 -35.67
CA GLY A 238 -12.51 -31.41 -36.46
C GLY A 238 -13.61 -30.37 -36.29
N GLU A 239 -13.73 -29.47 -37.25
CA GLU A 239 -14.78 -28.46 -37.37
C GLU A 239 -16.07 -29.01 -37.99
N ASN A 240 -17.18 -28.41 -37.54
CA ASN A 240 -18.41 -28.01 -38.27
C ASN A 240 -19.45 -29.04 -38.75
N GLY A 241 -20.72 -28.70 -38.43
CA GLY A 241 -21.92 -29.28 -39.02
C GLY A 241 -23.23 -28.70 -38.46
N THR A 242 -23.56 -27.46 -38.83
CA THR A 242 -24.88 -26.82 -38.66
C THR A 242 -26.01 -27.64 -39.32
N THR A 243 -27.17 -27.76 -38.68
CA THR A 243 -28.52 -27.55 -39.26
C THR A 243 -29.65 -27.76 -38.22
N ALA A 244 -30.41 -26.70 -37.99
CA ALA A 244 -31.83 -26.70 -37.59
C ALA A 244 -32.65 -26.28 -38.85
N PRO A 245 -34.01 -26.33 -38.93
CA PRO A 245 -35.01 -26.20 -37.85
C PRO A 245 -36.35 -26.97 -38.03
N SER A 246 -37.25 -26.88 -37.03
CA SER A 246 -38.73 -26.72 -37.07
C SER A 246 -39.38 -27.26 -35.78
N GLU A 247 -39.76 -26.40 -34.83
CA GLU A 247 -41.11 -25.85 -34.57
C GLU A 247 -42.13 -26.83 -33.93
N SER A 248 -42.50 -26.56 -32.66
CA SER A 248 -43.90 -26.32 -32.24
C SER A 248 -43.98 -25.86 -30.78
N ALA A 249 -44.90 -24.94 -30.56
CA ALA A 249 -44.97 -23.96 -29.46
C ALA A 249 -45.89 -24.36 -28.29
N VAL A 250 -45.76 -23.71 -27.12
CA VAL A 250 -46.88 -23.09 -26.35
C VAL A 250 -46.37 -21.87 -25.55
N LYS A 251 -47.23 -20.84 -25.47
CA LYS A 251 -47.09 -19.44 -25.06
C LYS A 251 -47.16 -19.14 -23.54
N GLY A 252 -46.65 -17.95 -23.18
CA GLY A 252 -47.19 -16.99 -22.19
C GLY A 252 -46.14 -16.52 -21.16
N GLY A 253 -45.85 -15.24 -20.89
CA GLY A 253 -46.33 -13.91 -21.31
C GLY A 253 -45.53 -12.81 -20.55
N GLU A 254 -45.37 -11.63 -21.18
CA GLU A 254 -44.96 -10.29 -20.69
C GLU A 254 -43.65 -10.11 -19.87
N GLN A 255 -42.55 -9.54 -20.41
CA GLN A 255 -42.19 -8.14 -20.77
C GLN A 255 -41.54 -7.28 -19.65
N GLN A 256 -40.20 -7.18 -19.73
CA GLN A 256 -39.17 -6.11 -19.48
C GLN A 256 -39.50 -4.81 -18.65
N PRO A 257 -38.50 -4.00 -18.17
CA PRO A 257 -37.06 -3.96 -18.52
C PRO A 257 -36.03 -3.75 -17.37
N THR A 258 -34.75 -3.83 -17.75
CA THR A 258 -33.55 -3.36 -17.03
C THR A 258 -33.54 -1.83 -16.82
N PRO A 259 -32.69 -1.30 -15.91
CA PRO A 259 -31.65 -0.38 -16.41
C PRO A 259 -30.31 -0.39 -15.63
N THR A 260 -29.25 0.02 -16.34
CA THR A 260 -27.92 0.41 -15.85
C THR A 260 -27.91 1.90 -15.38
N PRO A 261 -26.77 2.50 -14.98
CA PRO A 261 -26.42 2.91 -13.61
C PRO A 261 -26.73 4.40 -13.29
N ALA A 262 -27.04 4.72 -12.03
CA ALA A 262 -27.36 6.09 -11.58
C ALA A 262 -26.19 6.81 -10.89
N LYS A 263 -26.00 8.07 -11.32
CA LYS A 263 -25.10 9.11 -10.80
C LYS A 263 -25.39 9.53 -9.35
N SER A 264 -24.33 9.96 -8.67
CA SER A 264 -24.30 10.57 -7.34
C SER A 264 -25.19 11.83 -7.17
N PRO A 265 -25.73 12.11 -5.96
CA PRO A 265 -26.36 13.38 -5.66
C PRO A 265 -25.40 14.42 -5.03
N LYS A 266 -25.62 15.68 -5.42
CA LYS A 266 -24.96 16.93 -4.99
C LYS A 266 -25.49 17.39 -3.61
N PRO A 267 -24.67 18.02 -2.73
CA PRO A 267 -25.16 18.58 -1.46
C PRO A 267 -25.83 19.96 -1.63
N LYS A 268 -26.91 20.18 -0.86
CA LYS A 268 -27.68 21.45 -0.77
C LYS A 268 -27.01 22.46 0.16
N LYS A 269 -27.06 23.73 -0.24
CA LYS A 269 -26.57 24.94 0.45
C LYS A 269 -27.59 25.41 1.52
N PRO A 270 -27.18 25.90 2.70
CA PRO A 270 -28.12 26.51 3.65
C PRO A 270 -28.37 27.99 3.31
N ALA A 271 -29.62 28.42 3.48
CA ALA A 271 -30.10 29.77 3.23
C ALA A 271 -29.99 30.64 4.50
N ALA A 272 -29.58 31.90 4.29
CA ALA A 272 -29.44 32.93 5.31
C ALA A 272 -30.81 33.46 5.80
N GLY A 273 -30.98 33.54 7.12
CA GLY A 273 -32.11 34.20 7.77
C GLY A 273 -32.02 35.73 7.67
N LYS A 274 -33.11 36.36 7.22
CA LYS A 274 -33.26 37.80 7.01
C LYS A 274 -33.70 38.48 8.31
N LYS A 275 -33.07 39.64 8.58
CA LYS A 275 -33.40 40.62 9.63
C LYS A 275 -34.86 41.09 9.56
N THR A 276 -35.52 41.18 10.71
CA THR A 276 -36.69 42.05 10.91
C THR A 276 -36.26 43.28 11.71
N ALA A 277 -36.57 44.45 11.18
CA ALA A 277 -36.50 45.73 11.87
C ALA A 277 -37.90 46.09 12.36
N ALA A 278 -38.04 46.51 13.62
CA ALA A 278 -39.18 47.26 14.10
C ALA A 278 -38.68 48.39 15.01
N SER A 279 -38.89 49.61 14.52
CA SER A 279 -38.72 50.88 15.20
C SER A 279 -39.77 51.07 16.29
N GLY A 280 -39.44 51.77 17.38
CA GLY A 280 -40.43 52.64 18.04
C GLY A 280 -40.36 52.88 19.56
N LYS A 281 -39.65 53.97 19.92
CA LYS A 281 -40.06 55.06 20.86
C LYS A 281 -40.11 54.88 22.39
N LYS A 282 -39.38 55.83 23.03
CA LYS A 282 -39.65 56.60 24.28
C LYS A 282 -39.60 55.80 25.59
N ALA A 283 -38.97 56.26 26.67
CA ALA A 283 -38.63 57.61 27.11
C ALA A 283 -37.21 57.68 27.69
#